data_AF-A0A960D189-F1
#
_entry.id   AF-A0A960D189-F1
#
_cell.length_a   1.000
_cell.length_b   1.000
_cell.length_c   1.000
_cell.angle_alpha   90.00
_cell.angle_beta   90.00
_cell.angle_gamma   90.00
#
_symmetry.space_group_name_H-M   'P 1'
#
loop_
_entity.id
_entity.type
_entity.pdbx_description
1 polymer ?
#
loop_
_entity_poly.entity_id
_entity_poly.type
_entity_poly.pdbx_seq_one_letter_code
_entity_poly.pdbx_strand_id
1 'polypeptide(L)'
;MIAESAGGLSDGERAVLELTYQHGLEGTDLAAALEVSVARARAMALRLRQTVDRSLGALLVARRIQCDPGACPELAEILDGWDGQFTSLTRKRITRHIDSCLTCELDRRLLVTPAALLCAAPAFIPAPDWVREETLRRVRLLWRAPTALPQRIAATVGWPPPRYSSPPWPPTLAPAGDAVEPGTGGDGTGETAPEKSVMKRQLRSS
;
A
#
# COMPACT_ATOMS: atom_id res chain seq x y z
N MET A 1 -10.99 -14.92 3.93
CA MET A 1 -10.56 -13.54 3.60
C MET A 1 -10.46 -13.31 2.09
N ILE A 2 -9.51 -13.90 1.35
CA ILE A 2 -9.38 -13.63 -0.10
C ILE A 2 -10.63 -14.11 -0.87
N ALA A 3 -11.06 -15.35 -0.66
CA ALA A 3 -12.28 -15.89 -1.29
C ALA A 3 -13.55 -15.09 -0.97
N GLU A 4 -13.61 -14.49 0.22
CA GLU A 4 -14.75 -13.69 0.66
C GLU A 4 -14.73 -12.29 0.04
N SER A 5 -13.55 -11.66 -0.04
CA SER A 5 -13.36 -10.42 -0.79
C SER A 5 -13.66 -10.60 -2.29
N ALA A 6 -13.49 -11.82 -2.82
CA ALA A 6 -13.83 -12.15 -4.20
C ALA A 6 -15.34 -12.12 -4.48
N GLY A 7 -16.21 -12.22 -3.46
CA GLY A 7 -17.65 -11.99 -3.59
C GLY A 7 -18.00 -10.56 -4.03
N GLY A 8 -17.08 -9.62 -3.82
CA GLY A 8 -17.16 -8.26 -4.34
C GLY A 8 -16.98 -8.16 -5.85
N LEU A 9 -16.35 -9.14 -6.51
CA LEU A 9 -15.97 -9.09 -7.92
C LEU A 9 -17.14 -9.37 -8.87
N SER A 10 -17.11 -8.73 -10.04
CA SER A 10 -17.99 -9.09 -11.16
C SER A 10 -17.68 -10.47 -11.72
N ASP A 11 -18.60 -11.07 -12.48
CA ASP A 11 -18.39 -12.40 -13.09
C ASP A 11 -17.14 -12.44 -13.97
N GLY A 12 -16.93 -11.40 -14.79
CA GLY A 12 -15.75 -11.30 -15.63
C GLY A 12 -14.45 -11.16 -14.82
N GLU A 13 -14.46 -10.42 -13.72
CA GLU A 13 -13.30 -10.31 -12.82
C GLU A 13 -13.00 -11.64 -12.11
N ARG A 14 -14.04 -12.40 -11.74
CA ARG A 14 -13.90 -13.74 -11.15
C ARG A 14 -13.27 -14.73 -12.13
N ALA A 15 -13.72 -14.74 -13.39
CA ALA A 15 -13.13 -15.59 -14.42
C ALA A 15 -11.64 -15.28 -14.65
N VAL A 16 -11.27 -14.00 -14.73
CA VAL A 16 -9.86 -13.60 -14.86
C VAL A 16 -9.05 -13.99 -13.61
N LEU A 17 -9.63 -13.86 -12.41
CA LEU A 17 -8.99 -14.28 -11.16
C LEU A 17 -8.73 -15.78 -11.13
N GLU A 18 -9.70 -16.59 -11.54
CA GLU A 18 -9.58 -18.04 -11.62
C GLU A 18 -8.46 -18.44 -12.59
N LEU A 19 -8.47 -17.90 -13.81
CA LEU A 19 -7.44 -18.17 -14.81
C LEU A 19 -6.04 -17.74 -14.36
N THR A 20 -5.92 -16.59 -13.69
CA THR A 20 -4.61 -16.05 -13.28
C THR A 20 -4.07 -16.72 -12.02
N TYR A 21 -4.91 -16.95 -11.00
CA TYR A 21 -4.45 -17.41 -9.69
C TYR A 21 -4.60 -18.92 -9.47
N GLN A 22 -5.63 -19.56 -10.03
CA GLN A 22 -5.79 -21.01 -9.89
C GLN A 22 -5.08 -21.76 -11.01
N HIS A 23 -5.15 -21.24 -12.25
CA HIS A 23 -4.50 -21.86 -13.40
C HIS A 23 -3.12 -21.29 -13.74
N GLY A 24 -2.70 -20.20 -13.09
CA GLY A 24 -1.37 -19.61 -13.28
C GLY A 24 -1.14 -19.01 -14.67
N LEU A 25 -2.21 -18.71 -15.42
CA LEU A 25 -2.09 -18.16 -16.77
C LEU A 25 -1.69 -16.68 -16.73
N GLU A 26 -0.65 -16.33 -17.47
CA GLU A 26 -0.16 -14.96 -17.60
C GLU A 26 0.17 -14.62 -19.06
N GLY A 27 0.33 -13.32 -19.34
CA GLY A 27 0.86 -12.85 -20.63
C GLY A 27 0.14 -13.40 -21.86
N THR A 28 0.83 -14.22 -22.65
CA THR A 28 0.33 -14.84 -23.88
C THR A 28 -0.71 -15.91 -23.61
N ASP A 29 -0.56 -16.69 -22.55
CA ASP A 29 -1.44 -17.82 -22.26
C ASP A 29 -2.80 -17.32 -21.75
N LEU A 30 -2.77 -16.28 -20.91
CA LEU A 30 -3.99 -15.56 -20.51
C LEU A 30 -4.69 -14.91 -21.71
N ALA A 31 -3.91 -14.37 -22.65
CA ALA A 31 -4.45 -13.74 -23.86
C ALA A 31 -5.10 -14.75 -24.79
N ALA A 32 -4.48 -15.93 -24.96
CA ALA A 32 -5.03 -17.04 -25.73
C ALA A 32 -6.32 -17.57 -25.10
N ALA A 33 -6.34 -17.78 -23.77
CA ALA A 33 -7.52 -18.28 -23.06
C ALA A 33 -8.72 -17.32 -23.10
N LEU A 34 -8.45 -16.00 -23.11
CA LEU A 34 -9.48 -14.97 -23.16
C LEU A 34 -9.81 -14.51 -24.59
N GLU A 35 -9.12 -15.03 -25.61
CA GLU A 35 -9.22 -14.62 -27.02
C GLU A 35 -9.05 -13.10 -27.22
N VAL A 36 -8.08 -12.50 -26.53
CA VAL A 36 -7.76 -11.06 -26.60
C VAL A 36 -6.30 -10.81 -26.91
N SER A 37 -5.93 -9.55 -27.18
CA SER A 37 -4.52 -9.18 -27.31
C SER A 37 -3.77 -9.29 -25.97
N VAL A 38 -2.47 -9.58 -26.02
CA VAL A 38 -1.59 -9.66 -24.83
C VAL A 38 -1.61 -8.37 -24.00
N ALA A 39 -1.64 -7.21 -24.67
CA ALA A 39 -1.75 -5.92 -24.01
C ALA A 39 -3.06 -5.78 -23.22
N ARG A 40 -4.18 -6.25 -23.80
CA ARG A 40 -5.49 -6.24 -23.14
C ARG A 40 -5.53 -7.22 -21.96
N ALA A 41 -4.98 -8.42 -22.12
CA ALA A 41 -4.89 -9.41 -21.03
C ALA A 41 -4.09 -8.88 -19.83
N ARG A 42 -2.91 -8.28 -20.08
CA ARG A 42 -2.10 -7.63 -19.03
C ARG A 42 -2.86 -6.49 -18.34
N ALA A 43 -3.56 -5.66 -19.10
CA ALA A 43 -4.37 -4.58 -18.54
C ALA A 43 -5.55 -5.12 -17.70
N MET A 44 -6.17 -6.23 -18.11
CA MET A 44 -7.21 -6.90 -17.32
C MET A 44 -6.65 -7.45 -16.00
N ALA A 45 -5.49 -8.10 -16.02
CA ALA A 45 -4.83 -8.61 -14.81
C ALA A 45 -4.44 -7.48 -13.85
N LEU A 46 -3.92 -6.35 -14.36
CA LEU A 46 -3.60 -5.19 -13.54
C LEU A 46 -4.86 -4.58 -12.89
N ARG A 47 -5.93 -4.38 -13.67
CA ARG A 47 -7.21 -3.89 -13.15
C ARG A 47 -7.81 -4.84 -12.12
N LEU A 48 -7.74 -6.15 -12.36
CA LEU A 48 -8.20 -7.15 -11.41
C LEU A 48 -7.50 -7.00 -10.06
N ARG A 49 -6.15 -6.87 -10.04
CA ARG A 49 -5.40 -6.67 -8.80
C ARG A 49 -5.87 -5.42 -8.05
N GLN A 50 -6.04 -4.31 -8.75
CA GLN A 50 -6.56 -3.07 -8.15
C GLN A 50 -8.00 -3.24 -7.60
N THR A 51 -8.86 -3.98 -8.31
CA THR A 51 -10.20 -4.29 -7.84
C THR A 51 -10.16 -5.17 -6.60
N VAL A 52 -9.30 -6.19 -6.56
CA VAL A 52 -9.12 -7.08 -5.40
C VAL A 52 -8.67 -6.28 -4.19
N ASP A 53 -7.67 -5.40 -4.34
CA ASP A 53 -7.19 -4.54 -3.26
C ASP A 53 -8.29 -3.62 -2.71
N ARG A 54 -9.09 -3.00 -3.59
CA ARG A 54 -10.25 -2.21 -3.17
C ARG A 54 -11.31 -3.05 -2.45
N SER A 55 -11.58 -4.25 -2.97
CA SER A 55 -12.58 -5.17 -2.40
C SER A 55 -12.15 -5.64 -1.02
N LEU A 56 -10.88 -5.97 -0.86
CA LEU A 56 -10.28 -6.37 0.42
C LEU A 56 -10.34 -5.21 1.42
N GLY A 57 -9.94 -4.01 1.02
CA GLY A 57 -10.02 -2.82 1.88
C GLY A 57 -11.44 -2.52 2.35
N ALA A 58 -12.42 -2.59 1.44
CA ALA A 58 -13.82 -2.39 1.79
C ALA A 58 -14.33 -3.47 2.77
N LEU A 59 -13.99 -4.75 2.57
CA LEU A 59 -14.36 -5.83 3.47
C LEU A 59 -13.76 -5.63 4.88
N LEU A 60 -12.49 -5.27 4.97
CA LEU A 60 -11.81 -5.08 6.25
C LEU A 60 -12.36 -3.88 7.03
N VAL A 61 -12.64 -2.76 6.36
CA VAL A 61 -13.30 -1.61 6.99
C VAL A 61 -14.70 -1.99 7.47
N ALA A 62 -15.49 -2.70 6.67
CA ALA A 62 -16.83 -3.14 7.08
C ALA A 62 -16.81 -4.09 8.29
N ARG A 63 -15.80 -4.95 8.40
CA ARG A 63 -15.60 -5.79 9.59
C ARG A 63 -15.21 -4.98 10.82
N ARG A 64 -14.33 -3.98 10.65
CA ARG A 64 -13.95 -3.08 11.74
C ARG A 64 -15.17 -2.35 12.30
N ILE A 65 -16.03 -1.79 11.44
CA ILE A 65 -17.24 -1.08 11.87
C ILE A 65 -18.28 -2.01 12.51
N GLN A 66 -18.39 -3.27 12.07
CA GLN A 66 -19.24 -4.24 12.78
C GLN A 66 -18.74 -4.54 14.20
N CYS A 67 -17.42 -4.55 14.42
CA CYS A 67 -16.85 -4.73 15.77
C CYS A 67 -16.91 -3.46 16.62
N ASP A 68 -16.77 -2.28 15.99
CA ASP A 68 -16.80 -0.97 16.64
C ASP A 68 -17.65 0.02 15.81
N PRO A 69 -18.99 0.00 15.99
CA PRO A 69 -19.89 0.90 15.27
C PRO A 69 -19.66 2.37 15.57
N GLY A 70 -19.04 2.68 16.73
CA GLY A 70 -18.75 4.06 17.15
C GLY A 70 -17.64 4.71 16.34
N ALA A 71 -16.80 3.93 15.65
CA ALA A 71 -15.70 4.47 14.86
C ALA A 71 -16.16 5.23 13.61
N CYS A 72 -17.30 4.86 13.02
CA CYS A 72 -17.94 5.60 11.94
C CYS A 72 -19.45 5.34 11.94
N PRO A 73 -20.27 6.23 12.51
CA PRO A 73 -21.71 6.03 12.60
C PRO A 73 -22.39 6.02 11.22
N GLU A 74 -21.92 6.84 10.27
CA GLU A 74 -22.46 6.86 8.90
C GLU A 74 -22.29 5.51 8.19
N LEU A 75 -21.12 4.88 8.32
CA LEU A 75 -20.90 3.56 7.73
C LEU A 75 -21.64 2.47 8.50
N ALA A 76 -21.79 2.60 9.82
CA ALA A 76 -22.60 1.69 10.62
C ALA A 76 -24.06 1.69 10.17
N GLU A 77 -24.64 2.86 9.88
CA GLU A 77 -25.98 2.98 9.30
C GLU A 77 -26.08 2.34 7.91
N ILE A 78 -25.07 2.53 7.04
CA ILE A 78 -25.03 1.89 5.71
C ILE A 78 -24.99 0.36 5.81
N LEU A 79 -24.37 -0.17 6.88
CA LEU A 79 -24.22 -1.59 7.15
C LEU A 79 -25.32 -2.15 8.06
N ASP A 80 -26.28 -1.33 8.49
CA ASP A 80 -27.37 -1.79 9.33
C ASP A 80 -28.22 -2.84 8.58
N GLY A 81 -28.50 -3.96 9.25
CA GLY A 81 -29.17 -5.11 8.64
C GLY A 81 -28.38 -5.85 7.56
N TRP A 82 -27.06 -5.61 7.43
CA TRP A 82 -26.23 -6.39 6.51
C TRP A 82 -26.13 -7.85 6.96
N ASP A 83 -26.40 -8.78 6.05
CA ASP A 83 -26.37 -10.24 6.23
C ASP A 83 -24.96 -10.84 6.37
N GLY A 84 -23.92 -9.99 6.39
CA GLY A 84 -22.53 -10.40 6.42
C GLY A 84 -21.99 -10.94 5.09
N GLN A 85 -22.81 -11.02 4.04
CA GLN A 85 -22.37 -11.49 2.72
C GLN A 85 -21.74 -10.36 1.91
N PHE A 86 -20.46 -10.50 1.59
CA PHE A 86 -19.72 -9.48 0.86
C PHE A 86 -19.97 -9.59 -0.65
N THR A 87 -20.91 -8.79 -1.15
CA THR A 87 -21.30 -8.76 -2.56
C THR A 87 -20.72 -7.56 -3.32
N SER A 88 -20.82 -7.57 -4.64
CA SER A 88 -20.43 -6.43 -5.49
C SER A 88 -21.22 -5.15 -5.18
N LEU A 89 -22.49 -5.26 -4.74
CA LEU A 89 -23.30 -4.13 -4.29
C LEU A 89 -22.77 -3.58 -2.97
N THR A 90 -22.52 -4.44 -1.98
CA THR A 90 -21.97 -4.07 -0.68
C THR A 90 -20.62 -3.36 -0.85
N ARG A 91 -19.73 -3.94 -1.66
CA ARG A 91 -18.45 -3.31 -2.02
C ARG A 91 -18.64 -1.89 -2.57
N LYS A 92 -19.53 -1.69 -3.55
CA LYS A 92 -19.78 -0.37 -4.15
C LYS A 92 -20.26 0.66 -3.11
N ARG A 93 -21.15 0.26 -2.19
CA ARG A 93 -21.65 1.14 -1.11
C ARG A 93 -20.51 1.56 -0.19
N ILE A 94 -19.73 0.59 0.29
CA ILE A 94 -18.61 0.83 1.21
C ILE A 94 -17.52 1.67 0.53
N THR A 95 -17.10 1.33 -0.69
CA THR A 95 -16.07 2.09 -1.41
C THR A 95 -16.48 3.54 -1.61
N ARG A 96 -17.75 3.80 -1.98
CA ARG A 96 -18.25 5.17 -2.10
C ARG A 96 -18.15 5.95 -0.79
N HIS A 97 -18.49 5.32 0.33
CA HIS A 97 -18.34 5.94 1.65
C HIS A 97 -16.87 6.20 1.98
N ILE A 98 -15.99 5.22 1.77
CA ILE A 98 -14.54 5.36 2.00
C ILE A 98 -13.97 6.54 1.21
N ASP A 99 -14.36 6.69 -0.06
CA ASP A 99 -13.89 7.79 -0.92
C ASP A 99 -14.30 9.18 -0.38
N SER A 100 -15.35 9.26 0.44
CA SER A 100 -15.84 10.51 1.06
C SER A 100 -15.50 10.67 2.55
N CYS A 101 -15.06 9.61 3.24
CA CYS A 101 -14.84 9.61 4.69
C CYS A 101 -13.35 9.40 5.01
N LEU A 102 -12.72 10.44 5.58
CA LEU A 102 -11.29 10.41 5.93
C LEU A 102 -10.93 9.33 6.95
N THR A 103 -11.81 9.06 7.92
CA THR A 103 -11.60 8.01 8.93
C THR A 103 -11.54 6.63 8.28
N CYS A 104 -12.54 6.31 7.47
CA CYS A 104 -12.62 5.02 6.78
C CYS A 104 -11.52 4.86 5.72
N GLU A 105 -11.09 5.94 5.07
CA GLU A 105 -9.94 5.93 4.15
C GLU A 105 -8.61 5.68 4.88
N LEU A 106 -8.42 6.28 6.06
CA LEU A 106 -7.25 6.03 6.91
C LEU A 106 -7.23 4.57 7.38
N ASP A 107 -8.37 4.06 7.87
CA ASP A 107 -8.51 2.66 8.28
C ASP A 107 -8.19 1.71 7.13
N ARG A 108 -8.72 1.98 5.93
CA ARG A 108 -8.43 1.16 4.74
C ARG A 108 -6.92 1.07 4.51
N ARG A 109 -6.19 2.18 4.60
CA ARG A 109 -4.74 2.21 4.39
C ARG A 109 -3.97 1.43 5.45
N LEU A 110 -4.41 1.49 6.71
CA LEU A 110 -3.78 0.77 7.82
C LEU A 110 -4.04 -0.74 7.74
N LEU A 111 -5.27 -1.13 7.38
CA LEU A 111 -5.73 -2.52 7.34
C LEU A 111 -5.21 -3.28 6.10
N VAL A 112 -4.98 -2.61 4.97
CA VAL A 112 -4.50 -3.22 3.72
C VAL A 112 -2.97 -3.16 3.61
N THR A 113 -2.25 -3.26 4.74
CA THR A 113 -0.80 -3.42 4.71
C THR A 113 -0.44 -4.91 4.75
N PRO A 114 0.64 -5.36 4.07
CA PRO A 114 1.07 -6.75 4.13
C PRO A 114 1.28 -7.24 5.56
N ALA A 115 1.84 -6.39 6.43
CA ALA A 115 1.99 -6.69 7.85
C ALA A 115 0.64 -6.88 8.55
N ALA A 116 -0.34 -5.98 8.34
CA ALA A 116 -1.66 -6.12 8.93
C ALA A 116 -2.39 -7.36 8.41
N LEU A 117 -2.29 -7.68 7.11
CA LEU A 117 -2.90 -8.88 6.53
C LEU A 117 -2.26 -10.17 7.07
N LEU A 118 -0.94 -10.19 7.28
CA LEU A 118 -0.25 -11.33 7.89
C LEU A 118 -0.63 -11.51 9.37
N CYS A 119 -0.83 -10.41 10.09
CA CYS A 119 -1.29 -10.45 11.49
C CYS A 119 -2.79 -10.77 11.64
N ALA A 120 -3.62 -10.40 10.66
CA ALA A 120 -5.06 -10.64 10.64
C ALA A 120 -5.45 -11.98 9.98
N ALA A 121 -4.54 -12.57 9.19
CA ALA A 121 -4.69 -13.96 8.77
C ALA A 121 -4.72 -14.83 10.04
N PRO A 122 -5.55 -15.90 10.07
CA PRO A 122 -5.38 -16.95 11.06
C PRO A 122 -4.04 -17.63 10.81
N ALA A 123 -2.98 -16.98 11.30
CA ALA A 123 -1.66 -17.52 11.41
C ALA A 123 -1.77 -18.55 12.53
N PHE A 124 -1.91 -19.82 12.14
CA PHE A 124 -1.21 -20.96 12.73
C PHE A 124 -2.09 -22.21 12.65
N ILE A 125 -1.80 -23.04 11.65
CA ILE A 125 -1.46 -24.41 12.06
C ILE A 125 -0.04 -24.27 12.62
N PRO A 126 0.18 -24.37 13.95
CA PRO A 126 1.54 -24.38 14.46
C PRO A 126 2.27 -25.51 13.76
N ALA A 127 3.34 -25.18 13.02
CA ALA A 127 4.29 -26.20 12.60
C ALA A 127 4.71 -26.97 13.86
N PRO A 128 4.72 -28.32 13.84
CA PRO A 128 5.20 -29.11 14.97
C PRO A 128 6.55 -28.57 15.44
N ASP A 129 6.77 -28.51 16.75
CA ASP A 129 7.89 -27.76 17.34
C ASP A 129 9.25 -28.18 16.77
N TRP A 130 9.41 -29.46 16.43
CA TRP A 130 10.61 -30.00 15.79
C TRP A 130 10.87 -29.41 14.39
N VAL A 131 9.83 -29.16 13.58
CA VAL A 131 9.95 -28.55 12.25
C VAL A 131 10.35 -27.09 12.39
N ARG A 132 9.74 -26.39 13.35
CA ARG A 132 10.05 -24.99 13.63
C ARG A 132 11.50 -24.84 14.09
N GLU A 133 11.93 -25.69 15.02
CA GLU A 133 13.29 -25.65 15.56
C GLU A 133 14.34 -26.01 14.51
N GLU A 134 14.10 -27.04 13.68
CA GLU A 134 14.96 -27.37 12.54
C GLU A 134 15.08 -26.20 11.56
N THR A 135 13.96 -25.58 11.19
CA THR A 135 13.94 -24.45 10.26
C THR A 135 14.69 -23.25 10.83
N LEU A 136 14.44 -22.89 12.08
CA LEU A 136 15.14 -21.77 12.74
C LEU A 136 16.63 -22.04 12.91
N ARG A 137 17.02 -23.28 13.20
CA ARG A 137 18.44 -23.67 13.27
C ARG A 137 19.12 -23.52 11.91
N ARG A 138 18.49 -23.98 10.82
CA ARG A 138 19.03 -23.83 9.46
C ARG A 138 19.15 -22.39 9.02
N VAL A 139 18.13 -21.56 9.27
CA VAL A 139 18.17 -20.13 8.95
C VAL A 139 19.29 -19.42 9.71
N ARG A 140 19.48 -19.74 11.01
CA ARG A 140 20.61 -19.21 11.79
C ARG A 140 21.96 -19.62 11.22
N LEU A 141 22.11 -20.84 10.71
CA LEU A 141 23.36 -21.30 10.10
C LEU A 141 23.64 -20.61 8.76
N LEU A 142 22.61 -20.36 7.95
CA LEU A 142 22.75 -19.63 6.69
C LEU A 142 23.09 -18.16 6.91
N TRP A 143 22.50 -17.52 7.93
CA TRP A 143 22.81 -16.13 8.27
C TRP A 143 24.16 -15.97 8.96
N ARG A 144 24.59 -16.96 9.74
CA ARG A 144 25.86 -16.97 10.48
C ARG A 144 27.01 -17.59 9.70
N ALA A 145 26.80 -17.98 8.43
CA ALA A 145 27.92 -18.26 7.54
C ALA A 145 28.76 -16.98 7.48
N PRO A 146 30.00 -16.97 8.02
CA PRO A 146 30.87 -15.86 7.72
C PRO A 146 30.99 -15.87 6.19
N THR A 147 30.68 -14.76 5.55
CA THR A 147 31.28 -14.43 4.28
C THR A 147 32.79 -14.35 4.53
N ALA A 148 33.43 -15.52 4.63
CA ALA A 148 34.84 -15.67 4.36
C ALA A 148 34.98 -15.40 2.87
N LEU A 149 34.94 -14.12 2.51
CA LEU A 149 35.57 -13.64 1.31
C LEU A 149 36.97 -14.26 1.31
N PRO A 150 37.33 -15.09 0.31
CA PRO A 150 38.69 -15.56 0.22
C PRO A 150 39.58 -14.31 0.19
N GLN A 151 40.43 -14.14 1.21
CA GLN A 151 41.37 -13.03 1.37
C GLN A 151 42.38 -12.91 0.20
N ARG A 152 42.25 -13.71 -0.85
CA ARG A 152 43.10 -13.70 -2.04
C ARG A 152 42.72 -12.67 -3.10
N ILE A 153 41.65 -11.88 -2.91
CA ILE A 153 41.32 -10.71 -3.76
C ILE A 153 41.23 -9.42 -2.92
N ALA A 154 42.06 -9.29 -1.87
CA ALA A 154 42.19 -8.04 -1.12
C ALA A 154 43.43 -7.22 -1.53
N ALA A 155 44.22 -7.67 -2.51
CA ALA A 155 45.46 -7.02 -2.91
C ALA A 155 45.34 -6.03 -4.09
N THR A 156 44.18 -5.96 -4.78
CA THR A 156 44.04 -5.14 -6.00
C THR A 156 43.05 -3.99 -5.90
N VAL A 157 42.29 -3.87 -4.81
CA VAL A 157 41.42 -2.70 -4.57
C VAL A 157 41.76 -2.14 -3.20
N GLY A 158 42.54 -1.05 -3.20
CA GLY A 158 42.90 -0.32 -2.00
C GLY A 158 41.66 0.21 -1.29
N TRP A 159 41.27 -0.46 -0.21
CA TRP A 159 40.16 -0.06 0.64
C TRP A 159 40.58 -0.18 2.11
N PRO A 160 40.87 0.91 2.81
CA PRO A 160 40.60 1.04 4.23
C PRO A 160 39.20 1.66 4.41
N PRO A 161 38.32 1.14 5.29
CA PRO A 161 37.06 1.82 5.55
C PRO A 161 37.36 3.19 6.18
N PRO A 162 36.66 4.28 5.78
CA PRO A 162 36.79 5.54 6.48
C PRO A 162 36.35 5.33 7.94
N ARG A 163 37.22 5.71 8.87
CA ARG A 163 36.90 5.75 10.30
C ARG A 163 35.90 6.89 10.52
N TYR A 164 34.61 6.62 10.35
CA TYR A 164 33.58 7.54 10.80
C TYR A 164 33.37 7.29 12.29
N SER A 165 33.95 8.14 13.13
CA SER A 165 33.61 8.22 14.55
C SER A 165 32.16 8.69 14.64
N SER A 166 31.24 7.77 14.96
CA SER A 166 29.85 8.14 15.24
C SER A 166 29.82 8.97 16.52
N PRO A 167 29.23 10.18 16.52
CA PRO A 167 28.98 10.89 17.77
C PRO A 167 27.96 10.13 18.63
N PRO A 168 28.09 10.15 19.97
CA PRO A 168 27.11 9.52 20.84
C PRO A 168 25.79 10.32 20.78
N TRP A 169 24.73 9.63 20.38
CA TRP A 169 23.34 10.06 20.59
C TRP A 169 23.03 10.02 22.10
N PRO A 170 22.10 10.85 22.65
CA PRO A 170 21.12 11.73 21.99
C PRO A 170 21.56 13.21 21.88
N PRO A 171 20.91 14.03 21.01
CA PRO A 171 21.23 15.46 20.90
C PRO A 171 20.71 16.23 22.13
N THR A 172 21.62 16.85 22.88
CA THR A 172 21.27 17.83 23.91
C THR A 172 20.65 19.06 23.23
N LEU A 173 19.37 19.33 23.50
CA LEU A 173 18.75 20.62 23.18
C LEU A 173 19.42 21.70 24.03
N ALA A 174 20.26 22.52 23.42
CA ALA A 174 20.74 23.76 24.03
C ALA A 174 19.64 24.85 23.92
N PRO A 175 19.46 25.69 24.95
CA PRO A 175 18.35 26.64 25.00
C PRO A 175 18.51 27.78 23.99
N ALA A 176 17.35 28.28 23.52
CA ALA A 176 17.23 29.46 22.67
C ALA A 176 17.81 30.70 23.37
N GLY A 177 18.83 31.30 22.76
CA GLY A 177 19.39 32.59 23.14
C GLY A 177 18.98 33.67 22.14
N ASP A 178 18.58 34.82 22.69
CA ASP A 178 17.99 35.96 22.00
C ASP A 178 18.92 36.69 21.00
N ALA A 179 18.24 37.21 19.97
CA ALA A 179 18.51 38.30 19.03
C ALA A 179 19.84 39.09 19.07
N VAL A 180 20.44 39.28 17.89
CA VAL A 180 21.11 40.54 17.47
C VAL A 180 21.02 40.68 15.93
N GLU A 181 20.35 41.74 15.46
CA GLU A 181 20.44 42.35 14.11
C GLU A 181 21.77 43.14 13.99
N PRO A 182 22.40 43.26 12.79
CA PRO A 182 22.13 44.43 11.95
C PRO A 182 22.38 44.30 10.42
N GLY A 183 21.49 44.91 9.61
CA GLY A 183 21.80 46.14 8.85
C GLY A 183 22.60 46.11 7.51
N THR A 184 21.84 46.46 6.44
CA THR A 184 22.13 47.41 5.31
C THR A 184 22.90 47.03 4.04
N GLY A 185 22.25 47.34 2.90
CA GLY A 185 22.81 47.65 1.57
C GLY A 185 22.69 46.49 0.56
N GLY A 186 22.13 46.60 -0.65
CA GLY A 186 21.70 47.71 -1.48
C GLY A 186 21.81 47.26 -2.95
N ASP A 187 20.88 47.70 -3.80
CA ASP A 187 20.81 47.60 -5.27
C ASP A 187 20.55 46.19 -5.87
N GLY A 188 19.64 45.97 -6.82
CA GLY A 188 18.89 46.85 -7.71
C GLY A 188 18.89 46.23 -9.12
N THR A 189 17.74 46.30 -9.81
CA THR A 189 17.47 46.13 -11.26
C THR A 189 16.70 44.89 -11.75
N GLY A 190 15.70 45.14 -12.62
CA GLY A 190 15.13 44.20 -13.58
C GLY A 190 13.73 43.69 -13.25
N GLU A 191 12.64 44.46 -13.39
CA GLU A 191 11.94 44.80 -14.65
C GLU A 191 10.80 43.83 -15.05
N THR A 192 9.59 44.39 -15.03
CA THR A 192 8.36 44.09 -15.82
C THR A 192 7.51 42.85 -15.58
N ALA A 193 6.32 43.13 -15.03
CA ALA A 193 5.08 42.39 -15.25
C ALA A 193 4.57 42.56 -16.70
N PRO A 194 3.64 41.69 -17.13
CA PRO A 194 2.38 42.28 -17.57
C PRO A 194 1.13 41.63 -16.98
N GLU A 195 0.13 42.49 -16.94
CA GLU A 195 -1.20 42.39 -16.37
C GLU A 195 -2.21 41.84 -17.41
N LYS A 196 -3.32 41.29 -16.92
CA LYS A 196 -4.64 41.11 -17.56
C LYS A 196 -4.83 39.97 -18.57
N SER A 197 -5.67 39.00 -18.19
CA SER A 197 -6.84 38.67 -19.02
C SER A 197 -7.97 38.05 -18.20
N VAL A 198 -8.97 38.89 -17.94
CA VAL A 198 -10.33 38.52 -17.57
C VAL A 198 -10.98 37.89 -18.79
N MET A 199 -11.41 36.62 -18.70
CA MET A 199 -12.22 35.99 -19.74
C MET A 199 -13.58 35.56 -19.21
N LYS A 200 -14.59 35.96 -19.97
CA LYS A 200 -16.00 36.12 -19.62
C LYS A 200 -16.73 34.79 -19.56
N ARG A 201 -17.64 34.72 -18.59
CA ARG A 201 -18.81 33.82 -18.53
C ARG A 201 -19.61 33.93 -19.83
N GLN A 202 -19.86 32.79 -20.44
CA GLN A 202 -20.92 32.62 -21.43
C GLN A 202 -21.60 31.30 -21.08
N LEU A 203 -22.90 31.34 -20.82
CA LEU A 203 -23.89 30.32 -21.19
C LEU A 203 -25.26 30.89 -20.82
N ARG A 204 -25.96 31.30 -21.88
CA ARG A 204 -27.36 31.66 -21.90
C ARG A 204 -28.12 30.45 -22.44
N SER A 205 -29.20 30.15 -21.75
CA SER A 205 -30.35 29.31 -22.11
C SER A 205 -30.66 29.16 -23.60
N SER A 206 -30.90 27.91 -24.03
CA SER A 206 -32.06 27.50 -24.85
C SER A 206 -32.28 26.00 -24.63
#